data_AF-B5VI74-F1
#
_entry.id   AF-B5VI74-F1
#
_cell.length_a   1.000
_cell.length_b   1.000
_cell.length_c   1.000
_cell.angle_alpha   90.00
_cell.angle_beta   90.00
_cell.angle_gamma   90.00
#
_symmetry.space_group_name_H-M   'P 1'
#
loop_
_entity.id
_entity.type
_entity.pdbx_description
1 polymer ?
#
loop_
_entity_poly.entity_id
_entity_poly.type
_entity_poly.pdbx_seq_one_letter_code
_entity_poly.pdbx_strand_id
1 'polypeptide(L)'
;MIRPLDEQDIETEQFHFEYDRDTERPRIFNDIVTLRSGDHIIELTLSHAIAQSSKLSRFESRISPILISVTKLPKRLALYGTLGLKREQLLKKSGKLFKLRVDVNLSSTILDTPEFFWSFEPSLHPLYVAMREYLEIDQRVQVLNDRCKVFLEFFDICVDSVAERNMARVTWWFILVILFGVIFSLTEIFVRYVIIHRHTST
;
A
#
# COMPACT_ATOMS: atom_id res chain seq x y z
N MET A 1 26.65 -0.97 -12.63
CA MET A 1 25.97 -0.82 -13.94
C MET A 1 24.49 -0.62 -13.68
N ILE A 2 23.97 0.56 -14.02
CA ILE A 2 22.54 0.87 -13.91
C ILE A 2 21.88 0.28 -15.16
N ARG A 3 20.98 -0.69 -14.98
CA ARG A 3 20.18 -1.24 -16.07
C ARG A 3 19.25 -0.14 -16.60
N PRO A 4 19.16 0.09 -17.92
CA PRO A 4 18.25 1.09 -18.46
C PRO A 4 16.81 0.75 -18.04
N LEU A 5 16.03 1.79 -17.73
CA LEU A 5 14.62 1.66 -17.41
C LEU A 5 13.87 1.15 -18.64
N ASP A 6 12.89 0.29 -18.41
CA ASP A 6 12.00 -0.19 -19.48
C ASP A 6 11.12 0.98 -19.95
N GLU A 7 10.71 1.01 -21.22
CA GLU A 7 9.93 2.15 -21.77
C GLU A 7 8.61 2.36 -21.00
N GLN A 8 8.05 1.30 -20.43
CA GLN A 8 6.83 1.33 -19.61
C GLN A 8 7.03 1.93 -18.21
N ASP A 9 8.28 2.08 -17.75
CA ASP A 9 8.64 2.68 -16.45
C ASP A 9 8.97 4.18 -16.59
N ILE A 10 8.94 4.73 -17.81
CA ILE A 10 9.28 6.14 -18.10
C ILE A 10 8.00 6.98 -18.06
N GLU A 11 7.94 7.91 -17.11
CA GLU A 11 6.87 8.89 -16.99
C GLU A 11 7.37 10.25 -17.50
N THR A 12 6.64 10.88 -18.41
CA THR A 12 7.04 12.15 -19.02
C THR A 12 5.98 13.21 -18.78
N GLU A 13 6.41 14.38 -18.29
CA GLU A 13 5.58 15.59 -18.19
C GLU A 13 6.16 16.66 -19.10
N GLN A 14 5.31 17.34 -19.87
CA GLN A 14 5.71 18.33 -20.86
C GLN A 14 4.96 19.63 -20.63
N PHE A 15 5.70 20.73 -20.57
CA PHE A 15 5.19 22.08 -20.39
C PHE A 15 5.75 22.98 -21.49
N HIS A 16 4.96 23.95 -21.91
CA HIS A 16 5.38 25.00 -22.82
C HIS A 16 5.75 26.24 -22.00
N PHE A 17 6.85 26.90 -22.36
CA PHE A 17 7.32 28.11 -21.66
C PHE A 17 7.21 29.31 -22.59
N GLU A 18 6.57 30.37 -22.10
CA GLU A 18 6.45 31.66 -22.78
C GLU A 18 6.99 32.77 -21.89
N TYR A 19 7.73 33.71 -22.49
CA TYR A 19 8.28 34.86 -21.77
C TYR A 19 7.58 36.14 -22.23
N ASP A 20 6.84 36.76 -21.31
CA ASP A 20 6.11 38.00 -21.53
C ASP A 20 6.52 39.06 -20.50
N ARG A 21 7.18 40.12 -20.96
CA ARG A 21 7.70 41.19 -20.11
C ARG A 21 6.59 42.08 -19.54
N ASP A 22 5.42 42.11 -20.19
CA ASP A 22 4.27 42.91 -19.80
C ASP A 22 3.38 42.19 -18.77
N THR A 23 3.66 40.91 -18.52
CA THR A 23 2.97 40.13 -17.49
C THR A 23 3.48 40.49 -16.09
N GLU A 24 2.57 40.99 -15.24
CA GLU A 24 2.87 41.39 -13.85
C GLU A 24 3.19 40.20 -12.93
N ARG A 25 2.61 39.02 -13.19
CA ARG A 25 2.75 37.83 -12.33
C ARG A 25 2.88 36.55 -13.17
N PRO A 26 3.72 35.58 -12.75
CA PRO A 26 3.76 34.27 -13.39
C PRO A 26 2.37 33.63 -13.45
N ARG A 27 2.06 32.98 -14.57
CA ARG A 27 0.77 32.30 -14.80
C ARG A 27 1.03 30.91 -15.36
N ILE A 28 0.23 29.96 -14.91
CA ILE A 28 0.25 28.57 -15.41
C ILE A 28 -1.19 28.26 -15.83
N PHE A 29 -1.38 27.93 -17.11
CA PHE A 29 -2.68 27.57 -17.65
C PHE A 29 -2.54 26.70 -18.89
N ASN A 30 -3.28 25.58 -18.96
CA ASN A 30 -3.20 24.62 -20.07
C ASN A 30 -1.76 24.20 -20.41
N ASP A 31 -0.97 23.93 -19.37
CA ASP A 31 0.44 23.52 -19.47
C ASP A 31 1.36 24.54 -20.15
N ILE A 32 0.88 25.78 -20.31
CA ILE A 32 1.68 26.94 -20.69
C ILE A 32 2.06 27.69 -19.41
N VAL A 33 3.36 27.81 -19.20
CA VAL A 33 3.96 28.60 -18.13
C VAL A 33 4.41 29.94 -18.70
N THR A 34 3.72 31.01 -18.34
CA THR A 34 4.07 32.38 -18.72
C THR A 34 4.91 33.02 -17.62
N LEU A 35 6.14 33.41 -17.96
CA LEU A 35 7.12 34.03 -17.05
C LEU A 35 7.48 35.43 -17.52
N ARG A 36 7.83 36.31 -16.58
CA ARG A 36 8.28 37.67 -16.90
C ARG A 36 9.70 37.71 -17.48
N SER A 37 10.56 36.83 -16.97
CA SER A 37 11.99 36.74 -17.29
C SER A 37 12.45 35.29 -17.25
N GLY A 38 13.46 34.96 -18.05
CA GLY A 38 14.14 33.65 -18.07
C GLY A 38 15.24 33.54 -17.01
N ASP A 39 14.91 33.84 -15.75
CA ASP A 39 15.87 33.66 -14.67
C ASP A 39 15.99 32.17 -14.35
N HIS A 40 17.21 31.62 -14.45
CA HIS A 40 17.48 30.20 -14.25
C HIS A 40 16.98 29.65 -12.90
N ILE A 41 16.89 30.49 -11.86
CA ILE A 41 16.38 30.08 -10.54
C ILE A 41 14.86 29.86 -10.56
N ILE A 42 14.12 30.64 -11.35
CA ILE A 42 12.68 30.47 -11.58
C ILE A 42 12.43 29.15 -12.32
N GLU A 43 13.20 28.88 -13.38
CA GLU A 43 13.13 27.64 -14.14
C GLU A 43 13.51 26.42 -13.29
N LEU A 44 14.55 26.54 -12.45
CA LEU A 44 14.94 25.51 -11.50
C LEU A 44 13.82 25.21 -10.48
N THR A 45 13.15 26.26 -9.99
CA THR A 45 12.03 26.13 -9.05
C THR A 45 10.86 25.35 -9.66
N LEU A 46 10.49 25.69 -10.89
CA LEU A 46 9.40 25.05 -11.61
C LEU A 46 9.76 23.61 -12.01
N SER A 47 10.96 23.40 -12.55
CA SER A 47 11.44 22.05 -12.90
C SER A 47 11.51 21.13 -11.69
N HIS A 48 11.77 21.65 -10.49
CA HIS A 48 11.72 20.85 -9.26
C HIS A 48 10.31 20.33 -8.96
N ALA A 49 9.29 21.18 -9.04
CA ALA A 49 7.89 20.78 -8.86
C ALA A 49 7.43 19.79 -9.94
N ILE A 50 7.81 20.01 -11.20
CA ILE A 50 7.52 19.09 -12.32
C ILE A 50 8.20 17.73 -12.10
N ALA A 51 9.47 17.71 -11.70
CA ALA A 51 10.20 16.48 -11.40
C ALA A 51 9.56 15.70 -10.24
N GLN A 52 9.04 16.41 -9.24
CA GLN A 52 8.28 15.83 -8.13
C GLN A 52 7.00 15.15 -8.64
N SER A 53 6.24 15.80 -9.54
CA SER A 53 5.04 15.22 -10.14
C SER A 53 5.34 14.01 -11.02
N SER A 54 6.36 14.07 -11.89
CA SER A 54 6.76 12.92 -12.72
C SER A 54 7.16 11.71 -11.87
N LYS A 55 7.87 11.94 -10.76
CA LYS A 55 8.21 10.89 -9.79
C LYS A 55 6.96 10.30 -9.12
N LEU A 56 5.98 11.13 -8.78
CA LEU A 56 4.70 10.69 -8.21
C LEU A 56 3.91 9.84 -9.22
N SER A 57 3.84 10.25 -10.48
CA SER A 57 3.22 9.49 -11.58
C SER A 57 3.79 8.07 -11.68
N ARG A 58 5.10 7.92 -11.50
CA ARG A 58 5.74 6.60 -11.51
C ARG A 58 5.29 5.72 -10.34
N PHE A 59 5.10 6.30 -9.16
CA PHE A 59 4.56 5.55 -8.02
C PHE A 59 3.10 5.16 -8.25
N GLU A 60 2.27 6.07 -8.77
CA GLU A 60 0.87 5.79 -9.12
C GLU A 60 0.76 4.63 -10.12
N SER A 61 1.59 4.65 -11.17
CA SER A 61 1.71 3.58 -12.16
C SER A 61 2.06 2.22 -11.52
N ARG A 62 2.98 2.20 -10.55
CA ARG A 62 3.35 0.98 -9.81
C ARG A 62 2.28 0.49 -8.83
N ILE A 63 1.52 1.40 -8.21
CA ILE A 63 0.44 1.05 -7.28
C ILE A 63 -0.75 0.46 -8.03
N SER A 64 -1.11 1.06 -9.17
CA SER A 64 -2.32 0.75 -9.94
C SER A 64 -2.57 -0.76 -10.15
N PRO A 65 -1.63 -1.57 -10.68
CA PRO A 65 -1.87 -3.00 -10.90
C PRO A 65 -2.02 -3.79 -9.58
N ILE A 66 -1.32 -3.39 -8.52
CA ILE A 66 -1.44 -4.01 -7.20
C ILE A 66 -2.84 -3.72 -6.65
N LEU A 67 -3.28 -2.47 -6.70
CA LEU A 67 -4.60 -2.04 -6.23
C LEU A 67 -5.72 -2.78 -6.97
N ILE A 68 -5.63 -2.89 -8.30
CA ILE A 68 -6.60 -3.65 -9.13
C ILE A 68 -6.66 -5.11 -8.69
N SER A 69 -5.50 -5.71 -8.38
CA SER A 69 -5.45 -7.11 -7.91
C SER A 69 -6.11 -7.31 -6.54
N VAL A 70 -6.00 -6.32 -5.65
CA VAL A 70 -6.54 -6.37 -4.28
C VAL A 70 -8.01 -5.97 -4.23
N THR A 71 -8.47 -5.05 -5.09
CA THR A 71 -9.87 -4.59 -5.18
C THR A 71 -10.87 -5.72 -5.43
N LYS A 72 -10.41 -6.83 -6.04
CA LYS A 72 -11.24 -8.02 -6.27
C LYS A 72 -11.48 -8.84 -5.00
N LEU A 73 -10.64 -8.71 -3.97
CA LEU A 73 -10.69 -9.56 -2.76
C LEU A 73 -11.90 -9.27 -1.87
N PRO A 74 -12.24 -8.02 -1.51
CA PRO A 74 -13.44 -7.73 -0.72
C PRO A 74 -14.72 -8.24 -1.40
N LYS A 75 -14.84 -8.06 -2.72
CA LYS A 75 -15.98 -8.57 -3.50
C LYS A 75 -16.11 -10.09 -3.41
N ARG A 76 -15.00 -10.83 -3.50
CA ARG A 76 -15.01 -12.29 -3.36
C ARG A 76 -15.39 -12.70 -1.94
N LEU A 77 -14.87 -12.01 -0.92
CA LEU A 77 -15.23 -12.28 0.47
C LEU A 77 -16.72 -12.07 0.72
N ALA A 78 -17.32 -11.00 0.18
CA ALA A 78 -18.75 -10.72 0.30
C ALA A 78 -19.63 -11.78 -0.38
N LEU A 79 -19.20 -12.32 -1.53
CA LEU A 79 -19.98 -13.30 -2.29
C LEU A 79 -19.86 -14.73 -1.73
N TYR A 80 -18.65 -15.15 -1.33
CA TYR A 80 -18.37 -16.54 -0.97
C TYR A 80 -18.16 -16.77 0.53
N GLY A 81 -18.10 -15.69 1.33
CA GLY A 81 -17.77 -15.75 2.77
C GLY A 81 -16.35 -16.24 3.06
N THR A 82 -15.54 -16.53 2.04
CA THR A 82 -14.18 -17.02 2.15
C THR A 82 -13.30 -16.46 1.03
N LEU A 83 -12.04 -16.17 1.35
CA LEU A 83 -11.06 -15.68 0.36
C LEU A 83 -10.34 -16.82 -0.38
N GLY A 84 -10.31 -18.03 0.20
CA GLY A 84 -9.54 -19.16 -0.34
C GLY A 84 -8.02 -18.95 -0.35
N LEU A 85 -7.52 -17.93 0.37
CA LEU A 85 -6.09 -17.62 0.47
C LEU A 85 -5.53 -18.07 1.81
N LYS A 86 -4.28 -18.56 1.80
CA LYS A 86 -3.53 -18.85 3.02
C LYS A 86 -3.05 -17.55 3.69
N ARG A 87 -2.83 -17.58 5.01
CA ARG A 87 -2.28 -16.44 5.78
C ARG A 87 -1.02 -15.85 5.14
N GLU A 88 -0.09 -16.71 4.71
CA GLU A 88 1.16 -16.30 4.05
C GLU A 88 0.90 -15.51 2.75
N GLN A 89 -0.08 -15.90 1.96
CA GLN A 89 -0.42 -15.23 0.70
C GLN A 89 -1.03 -13.84 0.94
N LEU A 90 -1.84 -13.71 1.99
CA LEU A 90 -2.39 -12.42 2.42
C LEU A 90 -1.28 -11.49 2.92
N LEU A 91 -0.39 -11.98 3.78
CA LEU A 91 0.75 -11.22 4.28
C LEU A 91 1.69 -10.77 3.15
N LYS A 92 1.96 -11.63 2.15
CA LYS A 92 2.75 -11.27 0.97
C LYS A 92 2.11 -10.14 0.16
N LYS A 93 0.79 -10.13 0.01
CA LYS A 93 0.07 -9.07 -0.70
C LYS A 93 0.03 -7.76 0.12
N SER A 94 -0.26 -7.87 1.42
CA SER A 94 -0.21 -6.73 2.35
C SER A 94 1.17 -6.10 2.40
N GLY A 95 2.24 -6.90 2.51
CA GLY A 95 3.62 -6.42 2.52
C GLY A 95 4.03 -5.69 1.24
N LYS A 96 3.55 -6.12 0.06
CA LYS A 96 3.77 -5.39 -1.20
C LYS A 96 3.12 -4.01 -1.17
N LEU A 97 1.90 -3.91 -0.65
CA LEU A 97 1.19 -2.64 -0.52
C LEU A 97 1.85 -1.73 0.52
N PHE A 98 2.28 -2.30 1.65
CA PHE A 98 2.99 -1.59 2.71
C PHE A 98 4.33 -1.04 2.21
N LYS A 99 5.13 -1.86 1.51
CA LYS A 99 6.38 -1.42 0.89
C LYS A 99 6.14 -0.19 0.01
N LEU A 100 5.12 -0.24 -0.83
CA LEU A 100 4.85 0.82 -1.78
C LEU A 100 4.36 2.11 -1.10
N ARG A 101 3.57 2.00 -0.03
CA ARG A 101 3.20 3.13 0.83
C ARG A 101 4.44 3.76 1.47
N VAL A 102 5.38 2.94 1.96
CA VAL A 102 6.66 3.41 2.52
C VAL A 102 7.50 4.10 1.43
N ASP A 103 7.59 3.53 0.23
CA ASP A 103 8.34 4.10 -0.89
C ASP A 103 7.76 5.48 -1.29
N VAL A 104 6.42 5.61 -1.34
CA VAL A 104 5.74 6.90 -1.57
C VAL A 104 6.03 7.89 -0.44
N ASN A 105 5.90 7.47 0.82
CA ASN A 105 6.08 8.37 1.96
C ASN A 105 7.55 8.81 2.15
N LEU A 106 8.51 7.93 1.91
CA LEU A 106 9.94 8.27 1.87
C LEU A 106 10.25 9.24 0.72
N SER A 107 9.57 9.07 -0.41
CA SER A 107 9.65 10.05 -1.49
C SER A 107 8.95 11.37 -1.15
N SER A 108 7.98 11.35 -0.24
CA SER A 108 7.31 12.54 0.29
C SER A 108 8.21 13.40 1.15
N THR A 109 9.22 12.84 1.82
CA THR A 109 10.27 13.63 2.47
C THR A 109 11.16 14.36 1.45
N ILE A 110 11.18 13.90 0.19
CA ILE A 110 11.78 14.63 -0.96
C ILE A 110 10.78 15.63 -1.57
N LEU A 111 9.50 15.53 -1.17
CA LEU A 111 8.41 16.44 -1.53
C LEU A 111 8.23 17.57 -0.50
N ASP A 112 8.98 17.60 0.59
CA ASP A 112 8.97 18.74 1.51
C ASP A 112 9.58 19.97 0.83
N THR A 113 9.11 21.17 1.19
CA THR A 113 9.62 22.42 0.64
C THR A 113 11.14 22.48 0.80
N PRO A 114 11.92 22.54 -0.30
CA PRO A 114 13.37 22.57 -0.21
C PRO A 114 13.84 23.70 0.72
N GLU A 115 14.84 23.43 1.58
CA GLU A 115 15.48 24.47 2.42
C GLU A 115 15.98 25.66 1.59
N PHE A 116 16.27 25.42 0.31
CA PHE A 116 16.61 26.46 -0.67
C PHE A 116 15.65 27.66 -0.63
N PHE A 117 14.34 27.42 -0.55
CA PHE A 117 13.34 28.50 -0.51
C PHE A 117 13.30 29.23 0.83
N TRP A 118 13.66 28.57 1.93
CA TRP A 118 13.69 29.18 3.25
C TRP A 118 14.98 29.97 3.51
N SER A 119 16.09 29.51 2.93
CA SER A 119 17.44 30.00 3.26
C SER A 119 18.05 30.93 2.20
N PHE A 120 17.69 30.77 0.92
CA PHE A 120 18.34 31.50 -0.19
C PHE A 120 17.39 32.41 -0.94
N GLU A 121 16.20 31.95 -1.33
CA GLU A 121 15.29 32.74 -2.17
C GLU A 121 13.81 32.62 -1.76
N PRO A 122 13.39 33.28 -0.66
CA PRO A 122 12.01 33.23 -0.14
C PRO A 122 10.96 33.79 -1.10
N SER A 123 11.38 34.68 -2.00
CA SER A 123 10.53 35.33 -3.00
C SER A 123 9.91 34.34 -4.00
N LEU A 124 10.56 33.19 -4.23
CA LEU A 124 10.13 32.16 -5.17
C LEU A 124 9.23 31.08 -4.56
N HIS A 125 9.11 31.05 -3.23
CA HIS A 125 8.25 30.09 -2.53
C HIS A 125 6.79 30.11 -3.02
N PRO A 126 6.13 31.27 -3.24
CA PRO A 126 4.76 31.30 -3.76
C PRO A 126 4.63 30.69 -5.17
N LEU A 127 5.64 30.85 -6.02
CA LEU A 127 5.65 30.25 -7.36
C LEU A 127 5.77 28.72 -7.28
N TYR A 128 6.66 28.22 -6.42
CA TYR A 128 6.80 26.80 -6.17
C TYR A 128 5.48 26.19 -5.68
N VAL A 129 4.83 26.82 -4.68
CA VAL A 129 3.54 26.37 -4.14
C VAL A 129 2.45 26.39 -5.22
N ALA A 130 2.36 27.46 -6.01
CA ALA A 130 1.39 27.55 -7.11
C ALA A 130 1.58 26.43 -8.16
N MET A 131 2.82 26.08 -8.49
CA MET A 131 3.10 24.97 -9.41
C MET A 131 2.73 23.62 -8.80
N ARG A 132 3.00 23.41 -7.52
CA ARG A 132 2.59 22.19 -6.80
C ARG A 132 1.08 22.03 -6.70
N GLU A 133 0.39 23.14 -6.46
CA GLU A 133 -1.08 23.18 -6.39
C GLU A 133 -1.68 22.89 -7.77
N TYR A 134 -1.13 23.49 -8.84
CA TYR A 134 -1.53 23.21 -10.22
C TYR A 134 -1.35 21.72 -10.58
N LEU A 135 -0.25 21.11 -10.13
CA LEU A 135 0.05 19.69 -10.33
C LEU A 135 -0.68 18.75 -9.34
N GLU A 136 -1.47 19.31 -8.42
CA GLU A 136 -2.22 18.61 -7.37
C GLU A 136 -1.38 17.60 -6.55
N ILE A 137 -0.09 17.87 -6.37
CA ILE A 137 0.87 16.90 -5.82
C ILE A 137 0.41 16.37 -4.46
N ASP A 138 0.03 17.26 -3.55
CA ASP A 138 -0.40 16.88 -2.19
C ASP A 138 -1.70 16.07 -2.17
N GLN A 139 -2.67 16.46 -3.00
CA GLN A 139 -3.94 15.74 -3.11
C GLN A 139 -3.74 14.34 -3.69
N ARG A 140 -2.90 14.20 -4.73
CA ARG A 140 -2.56 12.93 -5.35
C ARG A 140 -1.86 11.99 -4.37
N VAL A 141 -0.89 12.48 -3.59
CA VAL A 141 -0.24 11.72 -2.52
C VAL A 141 -1.25 11.27 -1.47
N GLN A 142 -2.16 12.15 -1.05
CA GLN A 142 -3.19 11.84 -0.06
C GLN A 142 -4.13 10.72 -0.55
N VAL A 143 -4.68 10.85 -1.76
CA VAL A 143 -5.57 9.83 -2.35
C VAL A 143 -4.88 8.48 -2.45
N LEU A 144 -3.60 8.46 -2.82
CA LEU A 144 -2.82 7.24 -2.92
C LEU A 144 -2.63 6.57 -1.55
N ASN A 145 -2.33 7.37 -0.52
CA ASN A 145 -2.20 6.91 0.85
C ASN A 145 -3.51 6.37 1.43
N ASP A 146 -4.62 7.06 1.20
CA ASP A 146 -5.94 6.65 1.69
C ASP A 146 -6.39 5.33 1.07
N ARG A 147 -6.19 5.16 -0.25
CA ARG A 147 -6.46 3.89 -0.94
C ARG A 147 -5.62 2.75 -0.35
N CYS A 148 -4.33 2.98 -0.10
CA CYS A 148 -3.46 1.98 0.52
C CYS A 148 -3.93 1.64 1.94
N LYS A 149 -4.30 2.63 2.74
CA LYS A 149 -4.75 2.47 4.12
C LYS A 149 -5.98 1.56 4.20
N VAL A 150 -7.02 1.83 3.41
CA VAL A 150 -8.25 1.02 3.40
C VAL A 150 -7.96 -0.46 3.10
N PHE A 151 -7.05 -0.75 2.16
CA PHE A 151 -6.71 -2.13 1.84
C PHE A 151 -5.81 -2.80 2.89
N LEU A 152 -4.94 -2.05 3.56
CA LEU A 152 -4.16 -2.58 4.69
C LEU A 152 -5.09 -2.96 5.85
N GLU A 153 -6.04 -2.09 6.21
CA GLU A 153 -7.05 -2.37 7.23
C GLU A 153 -7.90 -3.60 6.86
N PHE A 154 -8.29 -3.73 5.59
CA PHE A 154 -8.96 -4.94 5.08
C PHE A 154 -8.10 -6.19 5.24
N PHE A 155 -6.80 -6.12 4.93
CA PHE A 155 -5.91 -7.26 5.07
C PHE A 155 -5.72 -7.69 6.53
N ASP A 156 -5.65 -6.76 7.48
CA ASP A 156 -5.53 -7.07 8.90
C ASP A 156 -6.73 -7.91 9.37
N ILE A 157 -7.95 -7.48 9.05
CA ILE A 157 -9.18 -8.23 9.33
C ILE A 157 -9.12 -9.65 8.70
N CYS A 158 -8.66 -9.75 7.45
CA CYS A 158 -8.55 -11.04 6.78
C CYS A 158 -7.51 -11.95 7.43
N VAL A 159 -6.38 -11.40 7.84
CA VAL A 159 -5.27 -12.12 8.49
C VAL A 159 -5.70 -12.68 9.84
N ASP A 160 -6.50 -11.92 10.61
CA ASP A 160 -7.07 -12.35 11.88
C ASP A 160 -8.12 -13.44 11.69
N SER A 161 -9.05 -13.26 10.76
CA SER A 161 -10.08 -14.29 10.46
C SER A 161 -9.46 -15.65 10.06
N VAL A 162 -8.34 -15.63 9.34
CA VAL A 162 -7.62 -16.85 8.94
C VAL A 162 -6.88 -17.46 10.14
N ALA A 163 -6.36 -16.64 11.06
CA ALA A 163 -5.73 -17.12 12.29
C ALA A 163 -6.74 -17.82 13.19
N GLU A 164 -7.93 -17.22 13.39
CA GLU A 164 -9.02 -17.82 14.16
C GLU A 164 -9.44 -19.17 13.58
N ARG A 165 -9.60 -19.26 12.26
CA ARG A 165 -9.94 -20.53 11.59
C ARG A 165 -8.86 -21.60 11.80
N ASN A 166 -7.59 -21.22 11.72
CA ASN A 166 -6.48 -22.14 11.95
C ASN A 166 -6.43 -22.60 13.40
N MET A 167 -6.63 -21.69 14.35
CA MET A 167 -6.70 -22.00 15.78
C MET A 167 -7.87 -22.96 16.07
N ALA A 168 -9.06 -22.69 15.54
CA ALA A 168 -10.22 -23.58 15.67
C ALA A 168 -9.96 -25.00 15.14
N ARG A 169 -9.24 -25.13 14.00
CA ARG A 169 -8.85 -26.43 13.46
C ARG A 169 -7.91 -27.18 14.42
N VAL A 170 -6.95 -26.48 15.03
CA VAL A 170 -6.04 -27.07 16.02
C VAL A 170 -6.81 -27.49 17.27
N THR A 171 -7.73 -26.66 17.76
CA THR A 171 -8.61 -26.99 18.89
C THR A 171 -9.44 -28.24 18.63
N TRP A 172 -9.95 -28.42 17.40
CA TRP A 172 -10.70 -29.62 17.03
C TRP A 172 -9.83 -30.90 17.11
N TRP A 173 -8.57 -30.83 16.67
CA TRP A 173 -7.62 -31.94 16.85
C TRP A 173 -7.38 -32.26 18.33
N PHE A 174 -7.24 -31.26 19.19
CA PHE A 174 -7.10 -31.47 20.63
C PHE A 174 -8.33 -32.17 21.24
N ILE A 175 -9.54 -31.73 20.91
CA ILE A 175 -10.79 -32.36 21.37
C ILE A 175 -10.85 -33.82 20.94
N LEU A 176 -10.49 -34.12 19.68
CA LEU A 176 -10.46 -35.48 19.15
C LEU A 176 -9.47 -36.37 19.92
N VAL A 177 -8.27 -35.88 20.22
CA VAL A 177 -7.25 -36.65 20.97
C VAL A 177 -7.71 -36.96 22.40
N ILE A 178 -8.32 -35.98 23.09
CA ILE A 178 -8.87 -36.18 24.44
C ILE A 178 -9.99 -37.23 24.40
N LEU A 179 -10.88 -37.16 23.41
CA LEU A 179 -11.97 -38.13 23.23
C LEU A 179 -11.42 -39.56 23.05
N PHE A 180 -10.40 -39.75 22.22
CA PHE A 180 -9.75 -41.05 22.07
C PHE A 180 -9.11 -41.54 23.37
N GLY A 181 -8.51 -40.65 24.16
CA GLY A 181 -7.98 -40.98 25.48
C GLY A 181 -9.05 -41.52 26.43
N VAL A 182 -10.21 -40.87 26.49
CA VAL A 182 -11.34 -41.32 27.32
C VAL A 182 -11.87 -42.68 26.83
N ILE A 183 -12.03 -42.88 25.52
CA ILE A 183 -12.48 -44.17 24.96
C ILE A 183 -11.49 -45.29 25.30
N PHE A 184 -10.19 -45.03 25.22
CA PHE A 184 -9.16 -46.00 25.57
C PHE A 184 -9.23 -46.38 27.05
N SER A 185 -9.35 -45.40 27.96
CA SER A 185 -9.51 -45.68 29.39
C SER A 185 -10.79 -46.45 29.70
N LEU A 186 -11.91 -46.14 29.05
CA LEU A 186 -13.16 -46.91 29.21
C LEU A 186 -13.00 -48.35 28.70
N THR A 187 -12.29 -48.55 27.59
CA THR A 187 -12.01 -49.88 27.04
C THR A 187 -11.16 -50.71 28.01
N GLU A 188 -10.13 -50.11 28.60
CA GLU A 188 -9.29 -50.76 29.61
C GLU A 188 -10.11 -51.23 30.83
N ILE A 189 -10.96 -50.34 31.36
CA ILE A 189 -11.84 -50.66 32.49
C ILE A 189 -12.81 -51.79 32.12
N PHE A 190 -13.40 -51.73 30.93
CA PHE A 190 -14.31 -52.76 30.44
C PHE A 190 -13.63 -54.13 30.30
N VAL A 191 -12.44 -54.18 29.69
CA VAL A 191 -11.64 -55.41 29.57
C VAL A 191 -11.34 -55.98 30.96
N ARG A 192 -10.93 -55.14 31.91
CA ARG A 192 -10.64 -55.57 33.27
C ARG A 192 -11.88 -56.12 33.98
N TYR A 193 -13.03 -55.47 33.79
CA TYR A 193 -14.32 -55.93 34.33
C TYR A 193 -14.73 -57.31 33.78
N VAL A 194 -14.63 -57.51 32.46
CA VAL A 194 -14.96 -58.79 31.81
C VAL A 194 -14.05 -59.92 32.29
N ILE A 195 -12.75 -59.65 32.46
CA ILE A 195 -11.80 -60.65 32.98
C ILE A 195 -12.17 -61.09 34.40
N ILE A 196 -12.49 -60.14 35.28
CA ILE A 196 -12.89 -60.44 36.66
C ILE A 196 -14.20 -61.25 36.68
N HIS A 197 -15.20 -60.86 35.89
CA HIS A 197 -16.48 -61.56 35.86
C HIS A 197 -16.36 -63.00 35.35
N ARG A 198 -15.48 -63.25 34.36
CA ARG A 198 -15.16 -64.62 33.93
C ARG A 198 -14.53 -65.45 35.05
N HIS A 199 -13.67 -64.86 35.88
CA HIS A 199 -13.01 -65.59 36.97
C HIS A 199 -13.92 -65.92 38.16
N THR A 200 -15.02 -65.19 38.36
CA THR A 200 -16.00 -65.46 39.44
C THR A 200 -17.05 -66.52 39.05
N SER A 201 -17.12 -66.92 37.78
CA SER A 201 -18.13 -67.86 37.26
C SER A 201 -17.65 -69.32 37.16
N THR A 202 -16.47 -69.63 37.71
CA THR A 202 -15.91 -70.99 37.90
C THR A 202 -15.67 -71.22 39.38
#